data_AF-A0A661MGU4-F1
#
_entry.id   AF-A0A661MGU4-F1
#
_cell.length_a   1.000
_cell.length_b   1.000
_cell.length_c   1.000
_cell.angle_alpha   90.00
_cell.angle_beta   90.00
_cell.angle_gamma   90.00
#
_symmetry.space_group_name_H-M   'P 1'
#
loop_
_entity.id
_entity.type
_entity.pdbx_description
1 polymer ?
#
loop_
_entity_poly.entity_id
_entity_poly.type
_entity_poly.pdbx_seq_one_letter_code
_entity_poly.pdbx_strand_id
1 'polypeptide(L)'
;MSATADRGPIPTASRAAIPAPAPWAIPGRATSRHARPSAHLPRPTGSASAAAAPGRSAPGPAGSTAPVGRTRDASWAITLRAGAPGTRGVSMVVHGEHRDLLIEGNEVWEDVDLAGQGCWGIAVDPGYGSAEGFIGVTIRGNRVSNTGNTLIGVAACQQCVIENNVIVNAQSYGATAIAAPDRGLGTGDIDQDNVVIRNNSIFLGDGGGTGIKLGGQGDQHSVLSNAIHTTSASSSFNCFRFDLPLVSYDTIDHNICHAPSAPGAEWVDGYGDLASWTATSGFDGSSSTGDPGFADPAAGDLSAASDNAAMVDQGHPTLSSPIEVGGFPRDAAPDVGAHEWGVDGIFGDGFESGTTDAWSGVTPP
;
A
#
# COMPACT_ATOMS: atom_id res chain seq x y z
N MET A 1 -68.47 24.45 -1.18
CA MET A 1 -68.39 23.49 -0.06
C MET A 1 -66.91 23.28 0.23
N SER A 2 -66.38 23.99 1.23
CA SER A 2 -64.96 23.96 1.61
C SER A 2 -64.91 23.49 3.07
N ALA A 3 -64.23 22.39 3.32
CA ALA A 3 -64.14 21.76 4.63
C ALA A 3 -62.80 22.15 5.28
N THR A 4 -62.86 22.95 6.34
CA THR A 4 -61.73 23.21 7.25
C THR A 4 -61.70 22.12 8.32
N ALA A 5 -60.63 21.33 8.34
CA ALA A 5 -60.35 20.37 9.41
C ALA A 5 -59.45 21.03 10.47
N ASP A 6 -60.00 21.12 11.67
CA ASP A 6 -59.37 21.60 12.89
C ASP A 6 -58.38 20.55 13.42
N ARG A 7 -57.12 20.94 13.65
CA ARG A 7 -56.08 20.08 14.24
C ARG A 7 -55.75 20.61 15.64
N GLY A 8 -56.13 19.84 16.65
CA GLY A 8 -55.82 20.11 18.06
C GLY A 8 -54.33 20.01 18.39
N PRO A 9 -53.93 20.46 19.60
CA PRO A 9 -52.54 20.66 19.96
C PRO A 9 -51.79 19.36 20.25
N ILE A 10 -50.53 19.32 19.81
CA ILE A 10 -49.56 18.24 20.02
C ILE A 10 -49.05 18.29 21.47
N PRO A 11 -49.02 17.18 22.23
CA PRO A 11 -48.45 17.16 23.57
C PRO A 11 -46.92 17.22 23.52
N THR A 12 -46.33 18.13 24.29
CA THR A 12 -44.89 18.25 24.54
C THR A 12 -44.42 17.15 25.48
N ALA A 13 -43.54 16.27 24.99
CA ALA A 13 -42.84 15.30 25.83
C ALA A 13 -41.76 16.01 26.66
N SER A 14 -41.83 15.89 27.99
CA SER A 14 -40.81 16.36 28.92
C SER A 14 -39.55 15.48 28.80
N ARG A 15 -38.42 16.12 28.49
CA ARG A 15 -37.08 15.49 28.56
C ARG A 15 -36.74 15.21 30.02
N ALA A 16 -36.60 13.93 30.37
CA ALA A 16 -35.94 13.52 31.61
C ALA A 16 -34.44 13.85 31.52
N ALA A 17 -33.91 14.47 32.57
CA ALA A 17 -32.49 14.81 32.68
C ALA A 17 -31.64 13.53 32.84
N ILE A 18 -30.63 13.40 32.00
CA ILE A 18 -29.58 12.38 32.10
C ILE A 18 -28.62 12.81 33.23
N PRO A 19 -28.35 11.98 34.25
CA PRO A 19 -27.38 12.32 35.28
C PRO A 19 -25.96 12.32 34.72
N ALA A 20 -25.18 13.34 35.11
CA ALA A 20 -23.78 13.47 34.73
C ALA A 20 -22.94 12.28 35.25
N PRO A 21 -21.95 11.78 34.49
CA PRO A 21 -21.06 10.73 34.95
C PRO A 21 -20.14 11.25 36.06
N ALA A 22 -19.98 10.43 37.11
CA ALA A 22 -19.07 10.69 38.22
C ALA A 22 -17.60 10.65 37.74
N PRO A 23 -16.72 11.53 38.27
CA PRO A 23 -15.31 11.54 37.91
C PRO A 23 -14.61 10.28 38.43
N TRP A 24 -13.93 9.57 37.53
CA TRP A 24 -13.06 8.45 37.88
C TRP A 24 -11.80 8.98 38.57
N ALA A 25 -11.60 8.54 39.81
CA ALA A 25 -10.38 8.76 40.57
C ALA A 25 -9.23 7.95 39.97
N ILE A 26 -8.15 8.62 39.59
CA ILE A 26 -6.88 7.99 39.17
C ILE A 26 -6.14 7.54 40.44
N PRO A 27 -5.86 6.24 40.65
CA PRO A 27 -4.96 5.82 41.70
C PRO A 27 -3.52 6.14 41.30
N GLY A 28 -2.83 6.85 42.20
CA GLY A 28 -1.48 7.35 42.01
C GLY A 28 -0.45 6.26 41.74
N ARG A 29 0.38 6.49 40.73
CA ARG A 29 1.57 5.68 40.45
C ARG A 29 2.80 6.35 41.05
N ALA A 30 3.48 5.58 41.88
CA ALA A 30 4.64 5.96 42.67
C ALA A 30 5.81 6.44 41.79
N THR A 31 6.45 7.50 42.26
CA THR A 31 7.71 8.05 41.73
C THR A 31 8.88 7.20 42.25
N SER A 32 9.44 6.32 41.44
CA SER A 32 10.75 5.72 41.73
C SER A 32 11.84 6.54 41.06
N ARG A 33 12.50 7.37 41.87
CA ARG A 33 13.78 8.00 41.56
C ARG A 33 14.84 6.90 41.42
N HIS A 34 15.46 6.76 40.26
CA HIS A 34 16.79 6.17 40.17
C HIS A 34 17.80 7.21 39.71
N ALA A 35 18.77 7.40 40.60
CA ALA A 35 19.89 8.30 40.49
C ALA A 35 20.86 7.83 39.39
N ARG A 36 21.40 8.81 38.66
CA ARG A 36 22.66 8.69 37.92
C ARG A 36 23.81 8.41 38.90
N PRO A 37 24.88 7.77 38.41
CA PRO A 37 26.21 8.29 38.67
C PRO A 37 26.93 8.64 37.37
N SER A 38 27.38 9.88 37.31
CA SER A 38 28.45 10.35 36.44
C SER A 38 29.74 9.59 36.77
N ALA A 39 30.45 9.12 35.73
CA ALA A 39 31.88 8.87 35.81
C ALA A 39 32.54 9.53 34.59
N HIS A 40 33.53 10.34 34.92
CA HIS A 40 34.28 11.26 34.09
C HIS A 40 35.68 10.65 33.83
N LEU A 41 36.37 11.16 32.79
CA LEU A 41 37.80 11.02 32.44
C LEU A 41 38.16 9.95 31.37
N PRO A 42 39.26 10.13 30.60
CA PRO A 42 39.60 11.31 29.79
C PRO A 42 40.03 10.94 28.35
N ARG A 43 39.98 11.93 27.45
CA ARG A 43 40.64 11.94 26.13
C ARG A 43 42.16 11.82 26.24
N PRO A 44 42.84 11.13 25.31
CA PRO A 44 44.17 11.49 24.89
C PRO A 44 44.12 12.30 23.59
N THR A 45 44.68 13.49 23.67
CA THR A 45 45.19 14.31 22.58
C THR A 45 46.40 13.65 21.92
N GLY A 46 46.48 13.68 20.60
CA GLY A 46 47.65 13.22 19.86
C GLY A 46 47.63 13.65 18.40
N SER A 47 47.90 14.93 18.16
CA SER A 47 48.22 15.48 16.84
C SER A 47 49.70 15.23 16.53
N ALA A 48 50.00 14.65 15.36
CA ALA A 48 51.30 14.77 14.72
C ALA A 48 51.11 14.92 13.21
N SER A 49 51.44 16.13 12.75
CA SER A 49 51.65 16.51 11.35
C SER A 49 53.09 16.19 10.98
N ALA A 50 53.32 15.63 9.79
CA ALA A 50 54.56 15.80 9.03
C ALA A 50 54.28 15.65 7.53
N ALA A 51 54.90 16.52 6.75
CA ALA A 51 54.59 16.87 5.38
C ALA A 51 55.39 16.07 4.31
N ALA A 52 54.84 16.07 3.08
CA ALA A 52 55.46 16.20 1.73
C ALA A 52 56.74 15.39 1.39
N ALA A 53 56.99 14.81 0.20
CA ALA A 53 56.40 14.67 -1.15
C ALA A 53 57.34 13.68 -1.93
N PRO A 54 57.42 13.66 -3.28
CA PRO A 54 56.45 13.32 -4.33
C PRO A 54 56.86 12.04 -5.12
N GLY A 55 55.90 11.39 -5.79
CA GLY A 55 56.20 10.29 -6.72
C GLY A 55 55.14 10.16 -7.81
N ARG A 56 55.36 10.84 -8.94
CA ARG A 56 54.58 10.68 -10.17
C ARG A 56 54.86 9.30 -10.77
N SER A 57 53.82 8.52 -11.04
CA SER A 57 53.85 7.41 -12.00
C SER A 57 52.58 7.45 -12.86
N ALA A 58 52.78 7.18 -14.15
CA ALA A 58 51.88 7.45 -15.27
C ALA A 58 50.62 6.55 -15.29
N PRO A 59 49.55 6.97 -16.00
CA PRO A 59 48.33 6.18 -16.13
C PRO A 59 48.53 5.01 -17.10
N GLY A 60 48.33 3.78 -16.59
CA GLY A 60 48.15 2.58 -17.40
C GLY A 60 46.70 2.46 -17.92
N PRO A 61 46.48 1.71 -19.01
CA PRO A 61 45.24 1.76 -19.78
C PRO A 61 44.07 1.11 -19.04
N ALA A 62 42.88 1.69 -19.27
CA ALA A 62 41.59 1.26 -18.76
C ALA A 62 41.35 -0.24 -19.03
N GLY A 63 41.43 -1.03 -17.96
CA GLY A 63 40.90 -2.37 -17.92
C GLY A 63 39.38 -2.28 -17.88
N SER A 64 38.75 -2.72 -18.98
CA SER A 64 37.32 -2.99 -19.08
C SER A 64 36.89 -3.89 -17.93
N THR A 65 36.24 -3.31 -16.92
CA THR A 65 35.44 -4.05 -15.95
C THR A 65 34.19 -4.51 -16.69
N ALA A 66 34.18 -5.78 -17.09
CA ALA A 66 32.97 -6.44 -17.57
C ALA A 66 31.85 -6.23 -16.53
N PRO A 67 30.63 -5.85 -16.95
CA PRO A 67 29.53 -5.68 -16.02
C PRO A 67 29.28 -7.00 -15.30
N VAL A 68 29.25 -6.95 -13.97
CA VAL A 68 28.70 -8.01 -13.12
C VAL A 68 27.32 -8.32 -13.68
N GLY A 69 27.14 -9.57 -14.14
CA GLY A 69 25.93 -9.99 -14.84
C GLY A 69 24.72 -9.72 -13.95
N ARG A 70 23.84 -8.83 -14.43
CA ARG A 70 22.50 -8.69 -13.87
C ARG A 70 21.86 -10.07 -13.88
N THR A 71 21.37 -10.46 -12.70
CA THR A 71 20.43 -11.57 -12.55
C THR A 71 19.36 -11.43 -13.63
N ARG A 72 19.12 -12.53 -14.34
CA ARG A 72 18.14 -12.58 -15.43
C ARG A 72 16.78 -12.23 -14.84
N ASP A 73 16.19 -11.13 -15.34
CA ASP A 73 14.78 -10.80 -15.15
C ASP A 73 13.97 -11.97 -15.69
N ALA A 74 13.56 -12.87 -14.80
CA ALA A 74 12.72 -13.99 -15.14
C ALA A 74 11.31 -13.60 -14.71
N SER A 75 10.57 -12.96 -15.61
CA SER A 75 9.13 -12.75 -15.47
C SER A 75 8.44 -14.10 -15.66
N TRP A 76 8.12 -14.75 -14.54
CA TRP A 76 7.22 -15.88 -14.53
C TRP A 76 5.86 -15.33 -14.12
N ALA A 77 4.85 -15.42 -15.00
CA ALA A 77 3.47 -15.28 -14.55
C ALA A 77 3.12 -16.59 -13.84
N ILE A 78 3.20 -16.58 -12.51
CA ILE A 78 2.81 -17.74 -11.70
C ILE A 78 1.37 -17.51 -11.24
N THR A 79 0.52 -18.44 -11.63
CA THR A 79 -0.83 -18.58 -11.09
C THR A 79 -0.79 -19.54 -9.90
N LEU A 80 -1.17 -19.06 -8.71
CA LEU A 80 -1.21 -19.86 -7.48
C LEU A 80 -2.65 -19.90 -6.94
N ARG A 81 -3.11 -21.10 -6.61
CA ARG A 81 -4.44 -21.37 -6.00
C ARG A 81 -4.30 -22.39 -4.87
N ALA A 82 -4.65 -22.05 -3.64
CA ALA A 82 -4.60 -22.96 -2.48
C ALA A 82 -6.01 -23.32 -1.96
N GLY A 83 -6.73 -24.17 -2.68
CA GLY A 83 -8.13 -24.50 -2.42
C GLY A 83 -8.44 -25.45 -1.24
N ALA A 84 -7.89 -25.25 -0.03
CA ALA A 84 -8.31 -26.02 1.15
C ALA A 84 -8.93 -25.07 2.23
N PRO A 85 -10.17 -25.33 2.71
CA PRO A 85 -10.80 -24.50 3.74
C PRO A 85 -9.94 -24.42 5.01
N GLY A 86 -9.73 -23.21 5.52
CA GLY A 86 -9.05 -22.99 6.79
C GLY A 86 -7.52 -23.08 6.73
N THR A 87 -6.94 -22.84 5.55
CA THR A 87 -5.50 -22.68 5.40
C THR A 87 -4.96 -21.62 6.38
N ARG A 88 -3.75 -21.90 6.89
CA ARG A 88 -2.93 -20.97 7.65
C ARG A 88 -1.59 -20.93 6.95
N GLY A 89 -1.42 -20.01 6.01
CA GLY A 89 -0.29 -20.02 5.11
C GLY A 89 -0.23 -18.80 4.23
N VAL A 90 0.72 -18.80 3.31
CA VAL A 90 0.94 -17.71 2.36
C VAL A 90 0.87 -18.32 0.97
N SER A 91 0.10 -17.73 0.05
CA SER A 91 0.02 -18.23 -1.33
C SER A 91 1.38 -18.11 -2.03
N MET A 92 2.09 -16.98 -1.86
CA MET A 92 3.46 -16.77 -2.32
C MET A 92 4.32 -16.13 -1.23
N VAL A 93 5.37 -16.83 -0.78
CA VAL A 93 6.22 -16.38 0.32
C VAL A 93 7.70 -16.38 -0.04
N VAL A 94 8.41 -15.35 0.43
CA VAL A 94 9.87 -15.27 0.38
C VAL A 94 10.39 -14.99 1.79
N HIS A 95 11.22 -15.91 2.29
CA HIS A 95 12.00 -15.77 3.52
C HIS A 95 13.50 -15.73 3.17
N GLY A 96 14.34 -15.25 4.09
CA GLY A 96 15.79 -15.20 3.98
C GLY A 96 16.36 -13.80 3.79
N GLU A 97 17.52 -13.73 3.14
CA GLU A 97 18.19 -12.48 2.77
C GLU A 97 18.17 -12.31 1.25
N HIS A 98 17.51 -11.26 0.75
CA HIS A 98 17.39 -11.01 -0.69
C HIS A 98 17.70 -9.56 -1.03
N ARG A 99 18.24 -9.36 -2.24
CA ARG A 99 18.52 -8.04 -2.82
C ARG A 99 17.95 -7.97 -4.22
N ASP A 100 17.36 -6.84 -4.56
CA ASP A 100 16.85 -6.53 -5.90
C ASP A 100 15.84 -7.60 -6.41
N LEU A 101 15.01 -8.13 -5.49
CA LEU A 101 13.98 -9.11 -5.81
C LEU A 101 12.84 -8.42 -6.57
N LEU A 102 12.49 -8.95 -7.75
CA LEU A 102 11.35 -8.52 -8.53
C LEU A 102 10.24 -9.57 -8.49
N ILE A 103 9.06 -9.17 -8.02
CA ILE A 103 7.82 -9.94 -8.07
C ILE A 103 6.85 -9.16 -8.95
N GLU A 104 6.68 -9.61 -10.20
CA GLU A 104 5.92 -8.87 -11.19
C GLU A 104 5.00 -9.73 -12.06
N GLY A 105 3.81 -9.19 -12.37
CA GLY A 105 2.90 -9.78 -13.36
C GLY A 105 2.28 -11.11 -12.92
N ASN A 106 2.17 -11.38 -11.62
CA ASN A 106 1.60 -12.61 -11.09
C ASN A 106 0.10 -12.46 -10.81
N GLU A 107 -0.62 -13.58 -10.88
CA GLU A 107 -2.00 -13.69 -10.39
C GLU A 107 -2.04 -14.64 -9.20
N VAL A 108 -2.31 -14.09 -8.02
CA VAL A 108 -2.37 -14.84 -6.76
C VAL A 108 -3.78 -14.74 -6.21
N TRP A 109 -4.50 -15.86 -6.17
CA TRP A 109 -5.89 -15.82 -5.72
C TRP A 109 -6.29 -17.01 -4.87
N GLU A 110 -7.29 -16.77 -4.03
CA GLU A 110 -8.09 -17.82 -3.41
C GLU A 110 -9.57 -17.65 -3.79
N ASP A 111 -10.34 -18.73 -3.72
CA ASP A 111 -11.78 -18.60 -3.84
C ASP A 111 -12.33 -17.93 -2.57
N VAL A 112 -13.43 -17.18 -2.73
CA VAL A 112 -14.16 -16.59 -1.59
C VAL A 112 -14.57 -17.71 -0.62
N ASP A 113 -14.49 -17.43 0.68
CA ASP A 113 -14.76 -18.33 1.80
C ASP A 113 -13.76 -19.50 2.00
N LEU A 114 -12.70 -19.61 1.18
CA LEU A 114 -11.67 -20.65 1.38
C LEU A 114 -10.49 -20.17 2.23
N ALA A 115 -10.00 -18.94 1.98
CA ALA A 115 -8.96 -18.34 2.78
C ALA A 115 -9.48 -17.92 4.16
N GLY A 116 -8.73 -18.24 5.21
CA GLY A 116 -9.04 -17.78 6.57
C GLY A 116 -8.28 -16.51 6.95
N GLN A 117 -8.58 -15.97 8.13
CA GLN A 117 -7.82 -14.86 8.74
C GLN A 117 -6.35 -15.20 9.07
N GLY A 118 -5.94 -16.46 8.90
CA GLY A 118 -4.54 -16.89 8.98
C GLY A 118 -3.88 -17.06 7.61
N CYS A 119 -4.47 -16.53 6.54
CA CYS A 119 -3.90 -16.59 5.19
C CYS A 119 -3.31 -15.25 4.76
N TRP A 120 -2.32 -15.33 3.87
CA TRP A 120 -1.67 -14.20 3.22
C TRP A 120 -1.53 -14.45 1.72
N GLY A 121 -1.57 -13.39 0.91
CA GLY A 121 -1.32 -13.49 -0.54
C GLY A 121 0.17 -13.56 -0.87
N ILE A 122 0.76 -12.39 -1.08
CA ILE A 122 2.19 -12.22 -1.32
C ILE A 122 2.83 -11.76 -0.01
N ALA A 123 3.85 -12.48 0.47
CA ALA A 123 4.58 -12.08 1.66
C ALA A 123 6.10 -12.14 1.42
N VAL A 124 6.79 -11.02 1.68
CA VAL A 124 8.25 -10.91 1.68
C VAL A 124 8.69 -10.46 3.06
N ASP A 125 8.91 -11.42 3.94
CA ASP A 125 9.05 -11.18 5.37
C ASP A 125 9.95 -12.21 6.07
N PRO A 126 10.41 -11.92 7.30
CA PRO A 126 11.12 -12.90 8.12
C PRO A 126 10.24 -14.11 8.49
N GLY A 127 10.82 -15.31 8.40
CA GLY A 127 10.19 -16.57 8.77
C GLY A 127 11.12 -17.57 9.49
N TYR A 128 12.40 -17.26 9.62
CA TYR A 128 13.41 -18.09 10.25
C TYR A 128 13.86 -17.54 11.61
N GLY A 129 14.58 -18.36 12.37
CA GLY A 129 15.17 -17.94 13.65
C GLY A 129 16.51 -17.21 13.51
N SER A 130 17.02 -17.08 12.29
CA SER A 130 18.21 -16.30 11.94
C SER A 130 17.82 -14.92 11.44
N ALA A 131 18.76 -13.98 11.45
CA ALA A 131 18.57 -12.66 10.84
C ALA A 131 18.17 -12.77 9.37
N GLU A 132 17.20 -11.96 8.96
CA GLU A 132 16.66 -11.87 7.61
C GLU A 132 16.57 -10.41 7.15
N GLY A 133 16.46 -10.20 5.83
CA GLY A 133 16.37 -8.85 5.32
C GLY A 133 16.25 -8.75 3.80
N PHE A 134 15.54 -7.72 3.37
CA PHE A 134 15.13 -7.55 2.00
C PHE A 134 15.47 -6.13 1.56
N ILE A 135 16.33 -5.98 0.54
CA ILE A 135 16.80 -4.65 0.10
C ILE A 135 16.48 -4.47 -1.37
N GLY A 136 15.79 -3.40 -1.73
CA GLY A 136 15.44 -3.10 -3.13
C GLY A 136 14.39 -4.06 -3.71
N VAL A 137 13.48 -4.57 -2.89
CA VAL A 137 12.39 -5.44 -3.38
C VAL A 137 11.36 -4.61 -4.12
N THR A 138 10.97 -5.06 -5.31
CA THR A 138 9.88 -4.48 -6.09
C THR A 138 8.76 -5.50 -6.27
N ILE A 139 7.58 -5.21 -5.74
CA ILE A 139 6.35 -5.98 -5.95
C ILE A 139 5.43 -5.14 -6.83
N ARG A 140 5.35 -5.46 -8.13
CA ARG A 140 4.62 -4.62 -9.07
C ARG A 140 3.74 -5.33 -10.08
N GLY A 141 2.65 -4.70 -10.51
CA GLY A 141 1.84 -5.24 -11.59
C GLY A 141 1.21 -6.61 -11.29
N ASN A 142 1.06 -6.98 -10.02
CA ASN A 142 0.44 -8.25 -9.63
C ASN A 142 -1.06 -8.06 -9.40
N ARG A 143 -1.84 -9.10 -9.69
CA ARG A 143 -3.24 -9.21 -9.30
C ARG A 143 -3.35 -10.14 -8.10
N VAL A 144 -3.85 -9.64 -6.98
CA VAL A 144 -3.97 -10.40 -5.73
C VAL A 144 -5.42 -10.40 -5.26
N SER A 145 -6.02 -11.59 -5.09
CA SER A 145 -7.45 -11.72 -4.86
C SER A 145 -7.82 -12.67 -3.71
N ASN A 146 -8.55 -12.16 -2.71
CA ASN A 146 -9.19 -12.95 -1.65
C ASN A 146 -8.25 -13.84 -0.81
N THR A 147 -6.96 -13.52 -0.75
CA THR A 147 -5.91 -14.40 -0.23
C THR A 147 -5.79 -14.45 1.29
N GLY A 148 -6.69 -13.82 2.05
CA GLY A 148 -6.69 -13.93 3.51
C GLY A 148 -6.78 -12.62 4.27
N ASN A 149 -6.03 -12.54 5.36
CA ASN A 149 -5.95 -11.39 6.25
C ASN A 149 -5.07 -10.27 5.69
N THR A 150 -4.01 -10.61 4.96
CA THR A 150 -3.13 -9.62 4.32
C THR A 150 -2.87 -10.01 2.88
N LEU A 151 -3.17 -9.14 1.93
CA LEU A 151 -3.07 -9.48 0.51
C LEU A 151 -1.63 -9.32 0.00
N ILE A 152 -0.97 -8.22 0.32
CA ILE A 152 0.47 -8.02 0.11
C ILE A 152 1.11 -7.60 1.44
N GLY A 153 2.10 -8.34 1.90
CA GLY A 153 2.84 -8.07 3.13
C GLY A 153 4.34 -8.00 2.87
N VAL A 154 5.01 -7.02 3.47
CA VAL A 154 6.47 -7.00 3.57
C VAL A 154 6.88 -6.74 5.02
N ALA A 155 8.05 -7.22 5.43
CA ALA A 155 8.71 -6.83 6.67
C ALA A 155 10.23 -6.95 6.50
N ALA A 156 11.01 -6.31 7.37
CA ALA A 156 12.47 -6.25 7.25
C ALA A 156 12.93 -5.75 5.86
N CYS A 157 12.23 -4.74 5.33
CA CYS A 157 12.32 -4.30 3.94
C CYS A 157 12.90 -2.90 3.83
N GLN A 158 14.07 -2.75 3.20
CA GLN A 158 14.67 -1.45 2.90
C GLN A 158 14.55 -1.12 1.43
N GLN A 159 14.18 0.13 1.12
CA GLN A 159 14.09 0.61 -0.27
C GLN A 159 13.13 -0.23 -1.12
N CYS A 160 12.06 -0.72 -0.49
CA CYS A 160 11.09 -1.58 -1.14
C CYS A 160 9.99 -0.77 -1.82
N VAL A 161 9.55 -1.22 -2.99
CA VAL A 161 8.51 -0.58 -3.79
C VAL A 161 7.36 -1.55 -4.00
N ILE A 162 6.15 -1.13 -3.63
CA ILE A 162 4.91 -1.87 -3.89
C ILE A 162 4.05 -1.00 -4.80
N GLU A 163 3.96 -1.33 -6.09
CA GLU A 163 3.33 -0.45 -7.08
C GLU A 163 2.51 -1.12 -8.17
N ASN A 164 1.53 -0.42 -8.75
CA ASN A 164 0.74 -0.92 -9.89
C ASN A 164 0.07 -2.27 -9.64
N ASN A 165 -0.20 -2.66 -8.38
CA ASN A 165 -0.90 -3.91 -8.09
C ASN A 165 -2.42 -3.69 -8.11
N VAL A 166 -3.14 -4.71 -8.58
CA VAL A 166 -4.61 -4.78 -8.55
C VAL A 166 -5.01 -5.72 -7.43
N ILE A 167 -5.61 -5.19 -6.36
CA ILE A 167 -5.87 -5.92 -5.13
C ILE A 167 -7.37 -5.96 -4.86
N VAL A 168 -7.91 -7.17 -4.74
CA VAL A 168 -9.36 -7.39 -4.57
C VAL A 168 -9.59 -8.31 -3.38
N ASN A 169 -10.43 -7.92 -2.43
CA ASN A 169 -10.84 -8.80 -1.35
C ASN A 169 -12.35 -8.78 -1.15
N ALA A 170 -13.03 -9.82 -1.62
CA ALA A 170 -14.45 -10.07 -1.43
C ALA A 170 -14.74 -11.03 -0.26
N GLN A 171 -13.76 -11.32 0.60
CA GLN A 171 -13.97 -12.10 1.81
C GLN A 171 -14.87 -11.33 2.80
N SER A 172 -15.74 -12.05 3.51
CA SER A 172 -16.72 -11.46 4.44
C SER A 172 -16.13 -10.94 5.77
N TYR A 173 -14.80 -10.89 5.88
CA TYR A 173 -14.08 -10.45 7.07
C TYR A 173 -13.05 -9.39 6.70
N GLY A 174 -12.68 -8.57 7.68
CA GLY A 174 -11.73 -7.48 7.47
C GLY A 174 -10.33 -7.98 7.13
N ALA A 175 -9.71 -7.35 6.13
CA ALA A 175 -8.35 -7.64 5.70
C ALA A 175 -7.52 -6.36 5.58
N THR A 176 -6.20 -6.51 5.51
CA THR A 176 -5.28 -5.43 5.14
C THR A 176 -4.81 -5.65 3.71
N ALA A 177 -5.04 -4.70 2.81
CA ALA A 177 -4.67 -4.88 1.41
C ALA A 177 -3.14 -4.89 1.24
N ILE A 178 -2.46 -3.89 1.81
CA ILE A 178 -0.99 -3.81 1.83
C ILE A 178 -0.52 -3.52 3.25
N ALA A 179 0.44 -4.30 3.76
CA ALA A 179 1.03 -4.12 5.08
C ALA A 179 2.56 -4.07 5.05
N ALA A 180 3.14 -3.03 5.64
CA ALA A 180 4.58 -2.84 5.80
C ALA A 180 4.90 -2.16 7.15
N PRO A 181 5.25 -2.89 8.23
CA PRO A 181 5.48 -4.31 8.24
C PRO A 181 4.18 -5.09 8.36
N ASP A 182 4.13 -6.28 7.77
CA ASP A 182 3.04 -7.23 7.95
C ASP A 182 3.18 -8.04 9.27
N ARG A 183 4.40 -8.19 9.79
CA ARG A 183 4.72 -8.85 11.06
C ARG A 183 5.86 -8.17 11.82
N GLY A 184 6.03 -8.51 13.09
CA GLY A 184 7.13 -7.98 13.91
C GLY A 184 8.48 -8.58 13.52
N LEU A 185 9.57 -7.81 13.71
CA LEU A 185 10.93 -8.26 13.46
C LEU A 185 11.45 -9.21 14.54
N GLY A 186 12.32 -10.13 14.12
CA GLY A 186 13.18 -10.95 14.96
C GLY A 186 14.50 -10.25 15.34
N THR A 187 15.32 -10.97 16.11
CA THR A 187 16.64 -10.45 16.52
C THR A 187 17.61 -10.50 15.34
N GLY A 188 18.12 -9.34 14.95
CA GLY A 188 19.12 -9.21 13.89
C GLY A 188 18.54 -9.01 12.50
N ASP A 189 17.22 -9.05 12.34
CA ASP A 189 16.56 -8.65 11.10
C ASP A 189 16.88 -7.20 10.79
N ILE A 190 16.94 -6.88 9.50
CA ILE A 190 17.15 -5.50 9.09
C ILE A 190 15.92 -4.66 9.39
N ASP A 191 16.13 -3.43 9.85
CA ASP A 191 15.04 -2.47 10.04
C ASP A 191 14.38 -2.17 8.68
N GLN A 192 13.04 -2.13 8.67
CA GLN A 192 12.28 -1.60 7.55
C GLN A 192 12.57 -0.10 7.42
N ASP A 193 12.82 0.40 6.20
CA ASP A 193 13.18 1.81 5.96
C ASP A 193 12.92 2.18 4.50
N ASN A 194 12.53 3.43 4.21
CA ASN A 194 12.34 3.93 2.85
C ASN A 194 11.46 3.01 1.97
N VAL A 195 10.27 2.69 2.47
CA VAL A 195 9.26 1.90 1.74
C VAL A 195 8.35 2.85 0.96
N VAL A 196 8.13 2.55 -0.32
CA VAL A 196 7.25 3.28 -1.22
C VAL A 196 6.07 2.41 -1.61
N ILE A 197 4.85 2.89 -1.37
CA ILE A 197 3.60 2.23 -1.78
C ILE A 197 2.85 3.21 -2.69
N ARG A 198 2.78 2.90 -4.00
CA ARG A 198 2.19 3.85 -4.96
C ARG A 198 1.40 3.22 -6.10
N ASN A 199 0.44 3.94 -6.66
CA ASN A 199 -0.28 3.50 -7.86
C ASN A 199 -0.91 2.11 -7.72
N ASN A 200 -1.36 1.70 -6.54
CA ASN A 200 -2.12 0.45 -6.39
C ASN A 200 -3.61 0.73 -6.51
N SER A 201 -4.36 -0.14 -7.20
CA SER A 201 -5.82 -0.13 -7.22
C SER A 201 -6.34 -1.20 -6.25
N ILE A 202 -7.16 -0.79 -5.28
CA ILE A 202 -7.57 -1.62 -4.16
C ILE A 202 -9.08 -1.60 -4.01
N PHE A 203 -9.69 -2.79 -4.01
CA PHE A 203 -11.09 -2.98 -3.67
C PHE A 203 -11.23 -3.93 -2.48
N LEU A 204 -11.80 -3.43 -1.38
CA LEU A 204 -12.18 -4.24 -0.22
C LEU A 204 -13.72 -4.33 -0.15
N GLY A 205 -14.26 -5.53 -0.26
CA GLY A 205 -15.68 -5.83 -0.20
C GLY A 205 -16.32 -5.54 1.16
N ASP A 206 -17.33 -6.33 1.51
CA ASP A 206 -18.17 -6.09 2.68
C ASP A 206 -17.45 -6.30 4.03
N GLY A 207 -16.40 -7.13 4.07
CA GLY A 207 -15.61 -7.43 5.27
C GLY A 207 -14.88 -6.23 5.90
N GLY A 208 -14.56 -5.19 5.12
CA GLY A 208 -13.86 -3.99 5.58
C GLY A 208 -12.36 -4.20 5.84
N GLY A 209 -11.81 -3.50 6.82
CA GLY A 209 -10.40 -3.60 7.24
C GLY A 209 -9.57 -2.36 6.92
N THR A 210 -8.31 -2.54 6.51
CA THR A 210 -7.38 -1.45 6.24
C THR A 210 -6.94 -1.48 4.78
N GLY A 211 -6.99 -0.35 4.08
CA GLY A 211 -6.40 -0.24 2.75
C GLY A 211 -4.89 -0.46 2.81
N ILE A 212 -4.16 0.52 3.32
CA ILE A 212 -2.69 0.47 3.41
C ILE A 212 -2.23 0.70 4.85
N LYS A 213 -1.45 -0.24 5.40
CA LYS A 213 -0.72 -0.07 6.66
C LYS A 213 0.75 0.13 6.35
N LEU A 214 1.33 1.24 6.81
CA LEU A 214 2.77 1.51 6.71
C LEU A 214 3.29 2.08 8.03
N GLY A 215 4.43 1.59 8.52
CA GLY A 215 5.10 2.13 9.72
C GLY A 215 5.91 1.10 10.49
N GLY A 216 5.72 1.02 11.81
CA GLY A 216 6.40 0.12 12.75
C GLY A 216 7.84 0.51 13.09
N GLN A 217 8.63 0.85 12.07
CA GLN A 217 10.02 1.28 12.16
C GLN A 217 10.46 1.91 10.83
N GLY A 218 11.60 2.61 10.86
CA GLY A 218 12.16 3.27 9.68
C GLY A 218 11.74 4.72 9.55
N ASP A 219 12.28 5.36 8.53
CA ASP A 219 11.98 6.72 8.10
C ASP A 219 11.81 6.75 6.55
N GLN A 220 11.58 7.94 6.00
CA GLN A 220 11.49 8.19 4.55
C GLN A 220 10.42 7.36 3.82
N HIS A 221 9.35 6.99 4.53
CA HIS A 221 8.25 6.24 3.97
C HIS A 221 7.39 7.10 3.03
N SER A 222 6.88 6.51 1.96
CA SER A 222 6.03 7.23 1.00
C SER A 222 4.78 6.43 0.62
N VAL A 223 3.62 7.09 0.63
CA VAL A 223 2.32 6.52 0.20
C VAL A 223 1.59 7.49 -0.71
N LEU A 224 1.52 7.21 -2.00
CA LEU A 224 0.97 8.16 -2.96
C LEU A 224 0.27 7.53 -4.15
N SER A 225 -0.70 8.23 -4.72
CA SER A 225 -1.36 7.80 -5.96
C SER A 225 -2.03 6.43 -5.89
N ASN A 226 -2.46 5.99 -4.70
CA ASN A 226 -3.24 4.75 -4.55
C ASN A 226 -4.74 5.05 -4.62
N ALA A 227 -5.49 4.18 -5.31
CA ALA A 227 -6.95 4.25 -5.41
C ALA A 227 -7.57 3.13 -4.57
N ILE A 228 -8.40 3.48 -3.58
CA ILE A 228 -9.00 2.56 -2.63
C ILE A 228 -10.51 2.73 -2.66
N HIS A 229 -11.24 1.63 -2.79
CA HIS A 229 -12.69 1.61 -2.63
C HIS A 229 -13.08 0.49 -1.67
N THR A 230 -13.95 0.78 -0.71
CA THR A 230 -14.67 -0.24 0.03
C THR A 230 -16.18 -0.12 -0.04
N THR A 231 -16.84 -1.28 -0.10
CA THR A 231 -18.30 -1.38 0.05
C THR A 231 -18.73 -1.81 1.46
N SER A 232 -17.77 -1.98 2.38
CA SER A 232 -18.04 -2.40 3.74
C SER A 232 -18.96 -1.45 4.48
N ALA A 233 -19.85 -2.01 5.28
CA ALA A 233 -20.61 -1.29 6.30
C ALA A 233 -19.94 -1.30 7.68
N SER A 234 -18.72 -1.83 7.77
CA SER A 234 -17.96 -1.87 9.03
C SER A 234 -17.55 -0.47 9.47
N SER A 235 -17.76 -0.17 10.75
CA SER A 235 -17.24 1.06 11.36
C SER A 235 -15.76 0.99 11.70
N SER A 236 -15.08 -0.12 11.39
CA SER A 236 -13.65 -0.33 11.65
C SER A 236 -12.81 -0.23 10.38
N PHE A 237 -13.36 0.32 9.29
CA PHE A 237 -12.59 0.53 8.07
C PHE A 237 -11.73 1.79 8.20
N ASN A 238 -10.50 1.72 7.71
CA ASN A 238 -9.63 2.87 7.56
C ASN A 238 -8.86 2.80 6.23
N CYS A 239 -8.73 3.92 5.54
CA CYS A 239 -7.98 3.96 4.28
C CYS A 239 -6.50 3.64 4.54
N PHE A 240 -5.97 4.27 5.59
CA PHE A 240 -4.57 4.18 5.96
C PHE A 240 -4.40 3.90 7.45
N ARG A 241 -3.30 3.24 7.80
CA ARG A 241 -2.79 3.15 9.18
C ARG A 241 -1.31 3.47 9.19
N PHE A 242 -0.97 4.53 9.90
CA PHE A 242 0.38 5.03 10.09
C PHE A 242 0.71 5.06 11.58
N ASP A 243 1.65 4.24 12.03
CA ASP A 243 1.98 4.06 13.46
C ASP A 243 3.38 4.54 13.85
N LEU A 244 3.97 5.40 13.01
CA LEU A 244 5.20 6.14 13.26
C LEU A 244 4.92 7.65 13.41
N PRO A 245 5.84 8.42 14.02
CA PRO A 245 5.79 9.87 13.97
C PRO A 245 5.75 10.40 12.53
N LEU A 246 5.05 11.51 12.28
CA LEU A 246 4.88 12.08 10.94
C LEU A 246 6.20 12.41 10.23
N VAL A 247 7.29 12.67 10.98
CA VAL A 247 8.63 12.94 10.43
C VAL A 247 9.26 11.72 9.75
N SER A 248 8.76 10.51 10.02
CA SER A 248 9.22 9.27 9.38
C SER A 248 8.61 9.05 8.00
N TYR A 249 7.74 9.95 7.54
CA TYR A 249 7.14 9.90 6.20
C TYR A 249 7.64 11.08 5.37
N ASP A 250 8.14 10.78 4.18
CA ASP A 250 8.59 11.80 3.22
C ASP A 250 7.40 12.38 2.45
N THR A 251 6.44 11.52 2.07
CA THR A 251 5.28 11.96 1.28
C THR A 251 4.07 11.06 1.53
N ILE A 252 2.94 11.67 1.83
CA ILE A 252 1.63 11.02 1.79
C ILE A 252 0.72 11.98 1.03
N ASP A 253 0.38 11.67 -0.23
CA ASP A 253 -0.41 12.58 -1.06
C ASP A 253 -1.01 11.93 -2.31
N HIS A 254 -1.95 12.61 -2.97
CA HIS A 254 -2.60 12.18 -4.22
C HIS A 254 -3.26 10.79 -4.12
N ASN A 255 -3.73 10.40 -2.94
CA ASN A 255 -4.47 9.16 -2.78
C ASN A 255 -5.97 9.40 -2.92
N ILE A 256 -6.70 8.39 -3.40
CA ILE A 256 -8.16 8.40 -3.41
C ILE A 256 -8.66 7.27 -2.54
N CYS A 257 -9.55 7.56 -1.60
CA CYS A 257 -10.19 6.54 -0.80
C CYS A 257 -11.69 6.77 -0.64
N HIS A 258 -12.49 5.85 -1.15
CA HIS A 258 -13.95 5.91 -1.10
C HIS A 258 -14.52 4.82 -0.20
N ALA A 259 -15.20 5.23 0.87
CA ALA A 259 -15.84 4.34 1.84
C ALA A 259 -17.29 4.77 2.14
N PRO A 260 -18.17 4.82 1.13
CA PRO A 260 -19.48 5.46 1.22
C PRO A 260 -20.43 4.76 2.20
N SER A 261 -20.19 3.47 2.46
CA SER A 261 -21.06 2.61 3.26
C SER A 261 -20.56 2.39 4.69
N ALA A 262 -19.33 2.80 5.02
CA ALA A 262 -18.67 2.50 6.29
C ALA A 262 -18.85 3.66 7.29
N PRO A 263 -19.85 3.59 8.20
CA PRO A 263 -20.08 4.66 9.17
C PRO A 263 -18.91 4.74 10.15
N GLY A 264 -18.19 5.86 10.14
CA GLY A 264 -16.99 6.02 10.96
C GLY A 264 -15.72 5.49 10.31
N ALA A 265 -15.74 5.25 8.98
CA ALA A 265 -14.51 5.11 8.23
C ALA A 265 -13.60 6.32 8.47
N GLU A 266 -12.33 6.03 8.73
CA GLU A 266 -11.31 7.06 8.93
C GLU A 266 -10.37 7.11 7.72
N TRP A 267 -9.89 8.31 7.41
CA TRP A 267 -8.82 8.48 6.43
C TRP A 267 -7.55 7.80 6.93
N VAL A 268 -7.09 8.19 8.11
CA VAL A 268 -6.02 7.51 8.85
C VAL A 268 -6.57 7.08 10.20
N ASP A 269 -6.31 5.82 10.58
CA ASP A 269 -6.68 5.25 11.90
C ASP A 269 -6.31 6.21 13.05
N GLY A 270 -7.33 6.66 13.78
CA GLY A 270 -7.23 7.60 14.91
C GLY A 270 -7.31 9.09 14.57
N TYR A 271 -7.46 9.47 13.29
CA TYR A 271 -7.43 10.88 12.84
C TYR A 271 -8.76 11.38 12.24
N GLY A 272 -9.78 10.53 12.12
CA GLY A 272 -11.08 10.92 11.56
C GLY A 272 -11.04 11.12 10.04
N ASP A 273 -11.63 12.21 9.55
CA ASP A 273 -11.75 12.48 8.11
C ASP A 273 -10.48 13.07 7.46
N LEU A 274 -10.47 13.11 6.13
CA LEU A 274 -9.36 13.66 5.34
C LEU A 274 -9.03 15.11 5.75
N ALA A 275 -10.03 15.96 5.96
CA ALA A 275 -9.80 17.35 6.33
C ALA A 275 -9.08 17.48 7.69
N SER A 276 -9.47 16.66 8.67
CA SER A 276 -8.85 16.60 9.99
C SER A 276 -7.42 16.07 9.92
N TRP A 277 -7.20 15.03 9.11
CA TRP A 277 -5.88 14.49 8.83
C TRP A 277 -4.95 15.53 8.18
N THR A 278 -5.37 16.16 7.10
CA THR A 278 -4.59 17.18 6.39
C THR A 278 -4.26 18.37 7.30
N ALA A 279 -5.22 18.83 8.10
CA ALA A 279 -4.99 19.92 9.05
C ALA A 279 -3.97 19.56 10.15
N THR A 280 -3.92 18.30 10.57
CA THR A 280 -3.03 17.83 11.64
C THR A 280 -1.64 17.50 11.14
N SER A 281 -1.55 16.85 9.97
CA SER A 281 -0.31 16.29 9.45
C SER A 281 0.41 17.21 8.47
N GLY A 282 -0.33 18.04 7.73
CA GLY A 282 0.18 18.75 6.55
C GLY A 282 0.32 17.88 5.30
N PHE A 283 -0.04 16.60 5.36
CA PHE A 283 -0.07 15.67 4.24
C PHE A 283 -1.44 15.62 3.54
N ASP A 284 -1.51 14.90 2.42
CA ASP A 284 -2.73 14.62 1.66
C ASP A 284 -3.47 15.88 1.19
N GLY A 285 -2.72 16.93 0.83
CA GLY A 285 -3.29 18.19 0.33
C GLY A 285 -3.96 18.06 -1.06
N SER A 286 -3.59 17.03 -1.82
CA SER A 286 -4.11 16.72 -3.15
C SER A 286 -4.93 15.42 -3.18
N SER A 287 -5.13 14.78 -2.03
CA SER A 287 -5.90 13.56 -1.91
C SER A 287 -7.41 13.81 -1.90
N SER A 288 -8.21 12.77 -2.13
CA SER A 288 -9.67 12.87 -2.26
C SER A 288 -10.42 11.69 -1.62
N THR A 289 -11.62 11.96 -1.11
CA THR A 289 -12.57 10.92 -0.65
C THR A 289 -13.62 10.54 -1.71
N GLY A 290 -13.49 11.08 -2.92
CA GLY A 290 -14.37 10.78 -4.05
C GLY A 290 -14.28 9.31 -4.48
N ASP A 291 -15.32 8.83 -5.16
CA ASP A 291 -15.31 7.51 -5.80
C ASP A 291 -14.21 7.48 -6.89
N PRO A 292 -13.23 6.56 -6.84
CA PRO A 292 -12.23 6.41 -7.89
C PRO A 292 -12.84 6.31 -9.30
N GLY A 293 -14.06 5.78 -9.42
CA GLY A 293 -14.72 5.55 -10.70
C GLY A 293 -14.22 4.29 -11.40
N PHE A 294 -13.99 3.22 -10.62
CA PHE A 294 -13.62 1.91 -11.15
C PHE A 294 -14.69 1.35 -12.10
N ALA A 295 -14.28 0.65 -13.16
CA ALA A 295 -15.14 0.09 -14.19
C ALA A 295 -16.12 -0.98 -13.67
N ASP A 296 -15.61 -2.02 -13.02
CA ASP A 296 -16.42 -3.05 -12.35
C ASP A 296 -15.66 -3.64 -11.16
N PRO A 297 -15.64 -2.94 -10.00
CA PRO A 297 -14.83 -3.37 -8.87
C PRO A 297 -15.28 -4.69 -8.25
N ALA A 298 -16.56 -5.05 -8.38
CA ALA A 298 -17.08 -6.32 -7.89
C ALA A 298 -16.61 -7.51 -8.76
N ALA A 299 -16.42 -7.30 -10.07
CA ALA A 299 -15.77 -8.26 -10.95
C ALA A 299 -14.23 -8.22 -10.86
N GLY A 300 -13.68 -7.26 -10.12
CA GLY A 300 -12.25 -7.05 -9.95
C GLY A 300 -11.60 -6.31 -11.12
N ASP A 301 -12.39 -5.58 -11.91
CA ASP A 301 -11.90 -4.61 -12.89
C ASP A 301 -11.78 -3.23 -12.22
N LEU A 302 -10.54 -2.86 -11.91
CA LEU A 302 -10.19 -1.63 -11.23
C LEU A 302 -9.52 -0.60 -12.16
N SER A 303 -9.77 -0.70 -13.47
CA SER A 303 -9.47 0.40 -14.41
C SER A 303 -10.52 1.51 -14.29
N ALA A 304 -10.26 2.66 -14.92
CA ALA A 304 -11.26 3.73 -14.97
C ALA A 304 -12.43 3.33 -15.86
N ALA A 305 -13.66 3.62 -15.40
CA ALA A 305 -14.88 3.41 -16.18
C ALA A 305 -15.02 4.41 -17.33
N SER A 306 -14.34 5.57 -17.24
CA SER A 306 -14.41 6.66 -18.20
C SER A 306 -13.28 7.66 -17.96
N ASP A 307 -13.08 8.56 -18.93
CA ASP A 307 -12.23 9.76 -18.85
C ASP A 307 -12.63 10.75 -17.73
N ASN A 308 -13.85 10.65 -17.20
CA ASN A 308 -14.35 11.50 -16.12
C ASN A 308 -14.25 10.85 -14.73
N ALA A 309 -13.63 9.66 -14.63
CA ALA A 309 -13.44 8.99 -13.33
C ALA A 309 -12.52 9.83 -12.43
N ALA A 310 -12.79 9.88 -11.12
CA ALA A 310 -12.08 10.79 -10.22
C ALA A 310 -10.59 10.46 -10.07
N MET A 311 -10.16 9.27 -10.48
CA MET A 311 -8.75 8.89 -10.47
C MET A 311 -7.96 9.34 -11.70
N VAL A 312 -8.64 9.75 -12.78
CA VAL A 312 -8.00 10.17 -14.03
C VAL A 312 -7.29 11.52 -13.84
N ASP A 313 -6.04 11.60 -14.27
CA ASP A 313 -5.17 12.78 -14.16
C ASP A 313 -4.94 13.31 -12.72
N GLN A 314 -5.19 12.48 -11.69
CA GLN A 314 -5.10 12.90 -10.27
C GLN A 314 -3.88 12.33 -9.51
N GLY A 315 -3.00 11.60 -10.19
CA GLY A 315 -1.78 11.04 -9.63
C GLY A 315 -0.67 12.08 -9.45
N HIS A 316 0.36 11.72 -8.68
CA HIS A 316 1.46 12.63 -8.41
C HIS A 316 2.33 12.77 -9.67
N PRO A 317 2.60 13.99 -10.19
CA PRO A 317 3.19 14.20 -11.52
C PRO A 317 4.62 13.67 -11.67
N THR A 318 5.38 13.59 -10.58
CA THR A 318 6.80 13.15 -10.61
C THR A 318 7.13 11.96 -9.72
N LEU A 319 6.19 11.49 -8.90
CA LEU A 319 6.42 10.42 -7.92
C LEU A 319 5.57 9.19 -8.19
N SER A 320 4.53 9.28 -9.04
CA SER A 320 3.84 8.09 -9.56
C SER A 320 4.82 7.14 -10.26
N SER A 321 4.44 5.87 -10.36
CA SER A 321 5.19 4.91 -11.17
C SER A 321 5.24 5.38 -12.62
N PRO A 322 6.41 5.31 -13.30
CA PRO A 322 6.54 5.77 -14.69
C PRO A 322 5.79 4.88 -15.69
N ILE A 323 5.34 3.69 -15.27
CA ILE A 323 4.56 2.76 -16.08
C ILE A 323 3.30 2.34 -15.32
N GLU A 324 2.25 1.93 -16.03
CA GLU A 324 1.06 1.30 -15.45
C GLU A 324 1.18 -0.24 -15.43
N VAL A 325 0.16 -0.94 -14.92
CA VAL A 325 0.14 -2.40 -14.71
C VAL A 325 0.34 -3.24 -15.99
N GLY A 326 -0.12 -2.79 -17.15
CA GLY A 326 0.13 -3.37 -18.47
C GLY A 326 1.50 -3.05 -19.06
N GLY A 327 2.32 -2.25 -18.37
CA GLY A 327 3.66 -1.87 -18.79
C GLY A 327 3.71 -0.66 -19.74
N PHE A 328 2.60 0.03 -19.98
CA PHE A 328 2.60 1.26 -20.77
C PHE A 328 3.12 2.45 -19.96
N PRO A 329 3.84 3.40 -20.57
CA PRO A 329 4.22 4.65 -19.89
C PRO A 329 2.98 5.44 -19.48
N ARG A 330 3.03 6.04 -18.29
CA ARG A 330 2.07 7.06 -17.87
C ARG A 330 2.35 8.39 -18.55
N ASP A 331 1.34 9.23 -18.68
CA ASP A 331 1.50 10.55 -19.26
C ASP A 331 1.99 11.60 -18.23
N ALA A 332 1.87 12.89 -18.55
CA ALA A 332 2.36 13.98 -17.70
C ALA A 332 1.46 14.27 -16.49
N ALA A 333 0.20 13.83 -16.52
CA ALA A 333 -0.75 13.85 -15.44
C ALA A 333 -1.16 12.39 -15.14
N PRO A 334 -0.32 11.62 -14.43
CA PRO A 334 -0.59 10.21 -14.17
C PRO A 334 -1.94 10.00 -13.50
N ASP A 335 -2.57 8.84 -13.71
CA ASP A 335 -3.74 8.43 -12.96
C ASP A 335 -3.40 7.94 -11.54
N VAL A 336 -4.36 8.05 -10.63
CA VAL A 336 -4.33 7.34 -9.34
C VAL A 336 -4.73 5.89 -9.57
N GLY A 337 -4.04 4.96 -8.90
CA GLY A 337 -4.28 3.52 -9.05
C GLY A 337 -3.37 2.85 -10.08
N ALA A 338 -3.62 1.57 -10.36
CA ALA A 338 -2.71 0.69 -11.11
C ALA A 338 -2.75 0.88 -12.63
N HIS A 339 -3.88 1.36 -13.15
CA HIS A 339 -4.11 1.58 -14.56
C HIS A 339 -3.86 3.06 -14.91
N GLU A 340 -3.65 3.32 -16.18
CA GLU A 340 -3.67 4.64 -16.77
C GLU A 340 -4.75 4.64 -17.86
N TRP A 341 -5.58 5.68 -17.87
CA TRP A 341 -6.65 5.86 -18.83
C TRP A 341 -6.10 6.29 -20.19
N GLY A 342 -6.72 5.83 -21.27
CA GLY A 342 -6.36 6.26 -22.63
C GLY A 342 -5.03 5.70 -23.16
N VAL A 343 -4.30 4.91 -22.37
CA VAL A 343 -3.18 4.09 -22.85
C VAL A 343 -3.67 2.70 -23.22
N ASP A 344 -4.56 2.63 -24.20
CA ASP A 344 -4.81 1.36 -24.83
C ASP A 344 -3.51 0.91 -25.49
N GLY A 345 -3.07 -0.32 -25.19
CA GLY A 345 -1.88 -0.88 -25.81
C GLY A 345 -1.93 -0.72 -27.32
N ILE A 346 -0.78 -0.71 -27.98
CA ILE A 346 -0.59 -0.47 -29.44
C ILE A 346 -1.60 -1.16 -30.40
N PHE A 347 -2.43 -2.10 -29.93
CA PHE A 347 -3.49 -2.79 -30.66
C PHE A 347 -4.93 -2.36 -30.30
N GLY A 348 -5.13 -1.34 -29.46
CA GLY A 348 -6.42 -0.77 -29.07
C GLY A 348 -7.13 -0.01 -30.20
N ASP A 349 -6.44 0.25 -31.31
CA ASP A 349 -7.03 0.79 -32.54
C ASP A 349 -7.90 -0.24 -33.31
N GLY A 350 -8.09 -1.45 -32.75
CA GLY A 350 -9.02 -2.44 -33.27
C GLY A 350 -8.41 -3.43 -34.27
N PHE A 351 -7.09 -3.55 -34.34
CA PHE A 351 -6.43 -4.56 -35.20
C PHE A 351 -6.67 -6.03 -34.79
N GLU A 352 -7.26 -6.30 -33.62
CA GLU A 352 -7.63 -7.66 -33.20
C GLU A 352 -9.03 -8.13 -33.63
N SER A 353 -9.81 -7.30 -34.33
CA SER A 353 -11.09 -7.72 -34.90
C SER A 353 -11.06 -7.87 -36.42
N GLY A 354 -9.88 -8.14 -36.98
CA GLY A 354 -9.85 -8.92 -38.21
C GLY A 354 -10.61 -10.22 -37.92
N THR A 355 -11.89 -10.28 -38.29
CA THR A 355 -12.63 -11.53 -38.31
C THR A 355 -11.72 -12.53 -39.01
N THR A 356 -11.57 -13.72 -38.46
CA THR A 356 -10.73 -14.78 -39.03
C THR A 356 -11.10 -15.09 -40.50
N ASP A 357 -12.24 -14.59 -40.97
CA ASP A 357 -12.69 -14.55 -42.35
C ASP A 357 -11.76 -13.76 -43.31
N ALA A 358 -10.95 -12.82 -42.83
CA ALA A 358 -10.03 -12.03 -43.67
C ALA A 358 -8.65 -12.70 -43.90
N TRP A 359 -8.34 -13.81 -43.22
CA TRP A 359 -6.99 -14.42 -43.23
C TRP A 359 -6.85 -15.70 -44.09
N SER A 360 -7.77 -15.99 -45.02
CA SER A 360 -7.70 -17.23 -45.84
C SER A 360 -7.84 -17.07 -47.37
N GLY A 361 -7.51 -15.91 -47.94
CA GLY A 361 -7.59 -15.70 -49.39
C GLY A 361 -6.31 -15.99 -50.20
N VAL A 362 -5.15 -16.08 -49.56
CA VAL A 362 -3.87 -16.20 -50.29
C VAL A 362 -3.27 -17.58 -50.09
N THR A 363 -3.60 -18.51 -50.99
CA THR A 363 -2.76 -19.70 -51.22
C THR A 363 -1.40 -19.24 -51.74
N PRO A 364 -0.28 -19.53 -51.06
CA PRO A 364 1.04 -19.28 -51.62
C PRO A 364 1.25 -20.10 -52.91
N PRO A 365 1.96 -19.56 -53.91
CA PRO A 365 2.22 -20.24 -55.19
C PRO A 365 3.09 -21.50 -55.07
#